data_AF-A0A2V8ETY8-F1
#
_entry.id   AF-A0A2V8ETY8-F1
#
_cell.length_a   1.000
_cell.length_b   1.000
_cell.length_c   1.000
_cell.angle_alpha   90.00
_cell.angle_beta   90.00
_cell.angle_gamma   90.00
#
_symmetry.space_group_name_H-M   'P 1'
#
loop_
_entity.id
_entity.type
_entity.pdbx_description
1 polymer ?
#
loop_
_entity_poly.entity_id
_entity_poly.type
_entity_poly.pdbx_seq_one_letter_code
_entity_poly.pdbx_strand_id
1 'polypeptide(L)'
;MAQDSSKSRLAGVKTLKCAFALYATGTWNNGEARAEVKPASLSVSFDEIDIDSGTARVAEGFGPMRIIARLSMWNLHFLDIRSEGSLYITTVFDRESRNGKLKAVHTRHEYTDVSVPGFTSKPEQYYGECEAGS
;
A
#
# COMPACT_ATOMS: atom_id res chain seq x y z
N MET A 1 5.72 -34.71 -14.35
CA MET A 1 4.60 -34.12 -13.58
C MET A 1 4.84 -32.63 -13.50
N ALA A 2 3.78 -31.84 -13.66
CA ALA A 2 3.80 -30.41 -13.92
C ALA A 2 4.37 -29.59 -12.75
N GLN A 3 5.12 -28.55 -13.10
CA GLN A 3 5.53 -27.50 -12.17
C GLN A 3 4.27 -26.71 -11.79
N ASP A 4 3.94 -26.69 -10.51
CA ASP A 4 2.72 -26.07 -9.98
C ASP A 4 2.76 -24.54 -10.17
N SER A 5 2.29 -24.07 -11.31
CA SER A 5 2.16 -22.65 -11.67
C SER A 5 1.01 -21.95 -10.95
N SER A 6 0.41 -22.58 -9.94
CA SER A 6 -0.83 -22.13 -9.29
C SER A 6 -0.64 -21.32 -8.00
N LYS A 7 0.58 -21.22 -7.45
CA LYS A 7 0.84 -20.46 -6.21
C LYS A 7 1.57 -19.15 -6.48
N SER A 8 0.95 -18.04 -6.10
CA SER A 8 1.57 -16.71 -6.15
C SER A 8 2.86 -16.67 -5.32
N ARG A 9 3.88 -15.95 -5.80
CA ARG A 9 5.11 -15.64 -5.05
C ARG A 9 4.83 -14.92 -3.73
N LEU A 10 3.67 -14.30 -3.61
CA LEU A 10 3.23 -13.56 -2.43
C LEU A 10 2.70 -14.44 -1.29
N ALA A 11 2.40 -15.73 -1.54
CA ALA A 11 1.75 -16.60 -0.56
C ALA A 11 2.60 -16.91 0.68
N GLY A 12 3.93 -16.87 0.56
CA GLY A 12 4.86 -17.15 1.65
C GLY A 12 5.54 -15.93 2.26
N VAL A 13 5.23 -14.72 1.77
CA VAL A 13 5.96 -13.50 2.14
C VAL A 13 5.65 -13.12 3.58
N LYS A 14 6.70 -12.86 4.37
CA LYS A 14 6.60 -12.43 5.78
C LYS A 14 6.87 -10.95 5.99
N THR A 15 7.63 -10.34 5.08
CA THR A 15 7.92 -8.92 5.11
C THR A 15 7.88 -8.32 3.70
N LEU A 16 7.44 -7.07 3.60
CA LEU A 16 7.48 -6.28 2.37
C LEU A 16 8.03 -4.90 2.68
N LYS A 17 8.94 -4.39 1.85
CA LYS A 17 9.40 -3.00 1.91
C LYS A 17 9.06 -2.32 0.60
N CYS A 18 8.21 -1.31 0.65
CA CYS A 18 7.69 -0.62 -0.52
C CYS A 18 8.24 0.80 -0.61
N ALA A 19 8.54 1.24 -1.83
CA ALA A 19 8.95 2.61 -2.14
C ALA A 19 8.11 3.14 -3.29
N PHE A 20 7.59 4.36 -3.13
CA PHE A 20 6.71 5.02 -4.08
C PHE A 20 7.32 6.36 -4.52
N ALA A 21 7.50 6.48 -5.84
CA ALA A 21 8.22 7.61 -6.44
C ALA A 21 7.29 8.68 -7.03
N LEU A 22 6.01 8.37 -7.22
CA LEU A 22 5.01 9.32 -7.70
C LEU A 22 3.63 9.00 -7.10
N TYR A 23 2.77 10.01 -7.06
CA TYR A 23 1.38 9.86 -6.68
C TYR A 23 0.47 10.73 -7.53
N ALA A 24 -0.76 10.26 -7.74
CA ALA A 24 -1.88 11.07 -8.18
C ALA A 24 -2.65 11.53 -6.93
N THR A 25 -3.10 12.78 -6.90
CA THR A 25 -3.95 13.31 -5.82
C THR A 25 -5.14 14.08 -6.38
N GLY A 26 -6.25 14.02 -5.65
CA GLY A 26 -7.47 14.75 -5.96
C GLY A 26 -7.68 15.95 -5.03
N THR A 27 -8.28 17.02 -5.54
CA THR A 27 -8.74 18.17 -4.77
C THR A 27 -10.06 18.69 -5.34
N TRP A 28 -10.77 19.52 -4.58
CA TRP A 28 -11.91 20.27 -5.09
C TRP A 28 -11.59 21.76 -5.07
N ASN A 29 -11.70 22.40 -6.23
CA ASN A 29 -11.59 23.86 -6.34
C ASN A 29 -12.98 24.39 -6.67
N ASN A 30 -13.59 25.15 -5.77
CA ASN A 30 -14.97 25.64 -5.91
C ASN A 30 -15.99 24.52 -6.18
N GLY A 31 -15.80 23.34 -5.55
CA GLY A 31 -16.67 22.18 -5.73
C GLY A 31 -16.39 21.33 -6.97
N GLU A 32 -15.49 21.76 -7.87
CA GLU A 32 -15.08 20.97 -9.02
C GLU A 32 -13.88 20.08 -8.69
N ALA A 33 -13.99 18.79 -9.00
CA ALA A 33 -12.89 17.84 -8.84
C ALA A 33 -11.73 18.18 -9.79
N ARG A 34 -10.52 18.18 -9.24
CA ARG A 34 -9.25 18.37 -9.95
C ARG A 34 -8.28 17.29 -9.54
N ALA A 35 -7.40 16.91 -10.44
CA ALA A 35 -6.37 15.92 -10.17
C ALA A 35 -5.01 16.42 -10.67
N GLU A 36 -3.96 16.00 -9.97
CA GLU A 36 -2.58 16.29 -10.31
C GLU A 36 -1.70 15.08 -10.02
N VAL A 37 -0.59 14.96 -10.74
CA VAL A 37 0.43 13.94 -10.51
C VAL A 37 1.69 14.63 -10.03
N LYS A 38 2.25 14.12 -8.93
CA LYS A 38 3.38 14.72 -8.21
C LYS A 38 4.44 13.67 -7.88
N PRO A 39 5.73 14.04 -7.78
CA PRO A 39 6.76 13.15 -7.26
C PRO A 39 6.49 12.84 -5.78
N ALA A 40 6.92 11.67 -5.34
CA ALA A 40 6.85 11.22 -3.95
C ALA A 40 8.19 10.64 -3.47
N SER A 41 8.39 10.67 -2.17
CA SER A 41 9.43 9.93 -1.46
C SER A 41 8.80 9.17 -0.29
N LEU A 42 7.78 8.36 -0.60
CA LEU A 42 7.05 7.59 0.41
C LEU A 42 7.59 6.16 0.48
N SER A 43 7.81 5.68 1.70
CA SER A 43 8.08 4.27 1.98
C SER A 43 7.07 3.72 2.96
N VAL A 44 6.67 2.47 2.74
CA VAL A 44 5.76 1.72 3.61
C VAL A 44 6.29 0.29 3.73
N SER A 45 6.33 -0.24 4.94
CA SER A 45 6.88 -1.55 5.24
C SER A 45 5.86 -2.35 6.04
N PHE A 46 5.72 -3.61 5.65
CA PHE A 46 4.85 -4.57 6.30
C PHE A 46 5.69 -5.70 6.87
N ASP A 47 5.39 -6.10 8.09
CA ASP A 47 5.98 -7.27 8.74
C ASP A 47 4.88 -8.09 9.44
N GLU A 48 5.27 -9.21 10.04
CA GLU A 48 4.35 -10.16 10.68
C GLU A 48 3.18 -10.57 9.75
N ILE A 49 3.46 -10.67 8.44
CA ILE A 49 2.45 -11.03 7.45
C ILE A 49 2.06 -12.50 7.63
N ASP A 50 0.80 -12.69 7.97
CA ASP A 50 0.14 -13.98 8.12
C ASP A 50 -1.10 -14.01 7.23
N ILE A 51 -0.93 -14.57 6.04
CA ILE A 51 -1.98 -14.72 5.03
C ILE A 51 -3.09 -15.66 5.50
N ASP A 52 -2.76 -16.64 6.35
CA ASP A 52 -3.71 -17.64 6.83
C ASP A 52 -4.67 -17.04 7.86
N SER A 53 -4.13 -16.26 8.81
CA SER A 53 -4.97 -15.49 9.75
C SER A 53 -5.51 -14.19 9.17
N GLY A 54 -5.01 -13.76 8.02
CA GLY A 54 -5.41 -12.54 7.34
C GLY A 54 -4.91 -11.27 8.02
N THR A 55 -3.74 -11.31 8.64
CA THR A 55 -3.18 -10.20 9.42
C THR A 55 -1.78 -9.81 8.96
N ALA A 56 -1.42 -8.55 9.21
CA ALA A 56 -0.05 -8.05 9.12
C ALA A 56 0.12 -6.89 10.11
N ARG A 57 1.35 -6.41 10.25
CA ARG A 57 1.66 -5.15 10.92
C ARG A 57 2.29 -4.18 9.92
N VAL A 58 1.87 -2.92 9.99
CA VAL A 58 2.58 -1.83 9.31
C VAL A 58 3.68 -1.32 10.26
N ALA A 59 4.90 -1.17 9.74
CA ALA A 59 6.06 -0.80 10.57
C ALA A 59 6.13 0.72 10.81
N GLU A 60 5.55 1.53 9.92
CA GLU A 60 5.46 2.98 10.08
C GLU A 60 4.23 3.38 10.91
N GLY A 61 4.41 4.31 11.85
CA GLY A 61 3.33 4.87 12.66
C GLY A 61 3.61 4.84 14.17
N PHE A 62 2.61 5.24 14.95
CA PHE A 62 2.67 5.20 16.42
C PHE A 62 2.14 3.86 16.93
N GLY A 63 3.07 2.94 17.16
CA GLY A 63 2.79 1.62 17.74
C GLY A 63 2.35 0.56 16.73
N PRO A 64 2.36 -0.72 17.13
CA PRO A 64 2.01 -1.83 16.25
C PRO A 64 0.52 -1.78 15.88
N MET A 65 0.21 -1.28 14.69
CA MET A 65 -1.13 -1.35 14.11
C MET A 65 -1.27 -2.68 13.37
N ARG A 66 -2.07 -3.58 13.92
CA ARG A 66 -2.43 -4.82 13.24
C ARG A 66 -3.49 -4.50 12.19
N ILE A 67 -3.17 -4.82 10.94
CA ILE A 67 -3.98 -4.52 9.77
C ILE A 67 -4.46 -5.81 9.11
N ILE A 68 -5.43 -5.67 8.21
CA ILE A 68 -5.93 -6.81 7.44
C ILE A 68 -4.98 -7.07 6.28
N ALA A 69 -4.56 -8.33 6.10
CA ALA A 69 -3.80 -8.80 4.95
C ALA A 69 -4.61 -9.85 4.19
N ARG A 70 -4.72 -9.71 2.88
CA ARG A 70 -5.49 -10.66 2.05
C ARG A 70 -4.79 -10.94 0.73
N LEU A 71 -4.37 -12.19 0.55
CA LEU A 71 -3.99 -12.70 -0.75
C LEU A 71 -5.25 -13.07 -1.56
N SER A 72 -5.36 -12.55 -2.76
CA SER A 72 -6.41 -12.90 -3.73
C SER A 72 -5.80 -13.06 -5.11
N MET A 73 -5.86 -14.28 -5.65
CA MET A 73 -5.17 -14.67 -6.88
C MET A 73 -3.67 -14.30 -6.83
N TRP A 74 -3.27 -13.26 -7.55
CA TRP A 74 -1.89 -12.81 -7.74
C TRP A 74 -1.60 -11.50 -7.00
N ASN A 75 -2.47 -11.08 -6.08
CA ASN A 75 -2.39 -9.78 -5.43
C ASN A 75 -2.47 -9.93 -3.92
N LEU A 76 -1.56 -9.28 -3.21
CA LEU A 76 -1.61 -9.17 -1.75
C LEU A 76 -2.06 -7.76 -1.38
N HIS A 77 -3.20 -7.69 -0.70
CA HIS A 77 -3.81 -6.45 -0.24
C HIS A 77 -3.57 -6.26 1.26
N PHE A 78 -3.30 -5.02 1.65
CA PHE A 78 -3.20 -4.56 3.03
C PHE A 78 -4.24 -3.47 3.22
N LEU A 79 -5.07 -3.57 4.26
CA LEU A 79 -6.15 -2.65 4.56
C LEU A 79 -5.99 -2.14 6.00
N ASP A 80 -5.72 -0.85 6.13
CA ASP A 80 -5.53 -0.12 7.39
C ASP A 80 -6.66 0.90 7.53
N ILE A 81 -7.63 0.58 8.39
CA ILE A 81 -8.76 1.46 8.74
C ILE A 81 -8.41 2.17 10.04
N ARG A 82 -8.24 3.48 10.00
CA ARG A 82 -7.76 4.24 11.14
C ARG A 82 -8.89 4.89 11.94
N SER A 83 -8.65 5.11 13.22
CA SER A 83 -9.63 5.69 14.16
C SER A 83 -10.06 7.11 13.80
N GLU A 84 -9.19 7.86 13.13
CA GLU A 84 -9.45 9.22 12.64
C GLU A 84 -10.26 9.25 11.33
N GLY A 85 -10.66 8.09 10.80
CA GLY A 85 -11.52 7.96 9.63
C GLY A 85 -10.77 7.77 8.30
N SER A 86 -9.44 7.86 8.29
CA SER A 86 -8.62 7.58 7.11
C SER A 86 -8.60 6.08 6.78
N LEU A 87 -8.60 5.76 5.49
CA LEU A 87 -8.47 4.39 4.98
C LEU A 87 -7.26 4.25 4.05
N TYR A 88 -6.27 3.46 4.47
CA TYR A 88 -5.08 3.20 3.68
C TYR A 88 -5.11 1.79 3.09
N ILE A 89 -4.78 1.68 1.80
CA ILE A 89 -4.75 0.40 1.09
C ILE A 89 -3.44 0.28 0.35
N THR A 90 -2.69 -0.79 0.61
CA THR A 90 -1.56 -1.18 -0.26
C THR A 90 -1.91 -2.46 -0.99
N THR A 91 -1.69 -2.47 -2.30
CA THR A 91 -1.77 -3.68 -3.13
C THR A 91 -0.41 -3.95 -3.73
N VAL A 92 0.11 -5.15 -3.49
CA VAL A 92 1.30 -5.68 -4.16
C VAL A 92 0.87 -6.69 -5.19
N PHE A 93 1.30 -6.49 -6.43
CA PHE A 93 0.99 -7.37 -7.54
C PHE A 93 2.13 -8.37 -7.71
N ASP A 94 1.80 -9.64 -7.95
CA ASP A 94 2.76 -10.68 -8.32
C ASP A 94 3.20 -10.50 -9.79
N ARG A 95 3.81 -9.35 -10.06
CA ARG A 95 4.30 -8.87 -11.34
C ARG A 95 5.54 -8.06 -11.08
N GLU A 96 6.62 -8.42 -11.75
CA GLU A 96 7.88 -7.71 -11.61
C GLU A 96 7.76 -6.27 -12.15
N SER A 97 8.30 -5.30 -11.41
CA SER A 97 8.61 -3.96 -11.92
C SER A 97 9.99 -3.96 -12.57
N ARG A 98 11.03 -4.19 -11.76
CA ARG A 98 12.45 -4.22 -12.15
C ARG A 98 13.29 -4.89 -11.06
N ASN A 99 14.37 -5.57 -11.44
CA ASN A 99 15.37 -6.12 -10.53
C ASN A 99 14.76 -7.03 -9.44
N GLY A 100 13.77 -7.84 -9.80
CA GLY A 100 13.09 -8.74 -8.86
C GLY A 100 12.08 -8.08 -7.91
N LYS A 101 11.90 -6.76 -7.95
CA LYS A 101 10.87 -6.07 -7.17
C LYS A 101 9.49 -6.22 -7.80
N LEU A 102 8.46 -6.16 -6.97
CA LEU A 102 7.07 -6.35 -7.34
C LEU A 102 6.37 -5.00 -7.51
N LYS A 103 5.51 -4.85 -8.50
CA LYS A 103 4.70 -3.64 -8.66
C LYS A 103 3.81 -3.44 -7.44
N ALA A 104 3.60 -2.18 -7.04
CA ALA A 104 2.74 -1.86 -5.93
C ALA A 104 2.00 -0.53 -6.11
N VAL A 105 0.81 -0.47 -5.53
CA VAL A 105 0.01 0.74 -5.40
C VAL A 105 -0.35 0.92 -3.93
N HIS A 106 -0.17 2.14 -3.42
CA HIS A 106 -0.63 2.53 -2.08
C HIS A 106 -1.61 3.68 -2.22
N THR A 107 -2.73 3.64 -1.52
CA THR A 107 -3.73 4.69 -1.53
C THR A 107 -3.96 5.20 -0.12
N ARG A 108 -4.16 6.49 0.00
CA ARG A 108 -4.62 7.15 1.21
C ARG A 108 -5.97 7.79 0.91
N HIS A 109 -7.03 7.22 1.49
CA HIS A 109 -8.36 7.79 1.43
C HIS A 109 -8.56 8.61 2.70
N GLU A 110 -8.21 9.89 2.59
CA GLU A 110 -8.46 10.86 3.64
C GLU A 110 -8.79 12.21 3.02
N TYR A 111 -9.56 12.99 3.76
CA TYR A 111 -9.89 14.35 3.37
C TYR A 111 -10.10 15.17 4.64
N THR A 112 -9.37 16.27 4.77
CA THR A 112 -9.60 17.25 5.83
C THR A 112 -9.45 18.66 5.25
N ASP A 113 -10.24 19.61 5.74
CA ASP A 113 -10.10 21.02 5.33
C ASP A 113 -8.85 21.69 5.96
N VAL A 114 -8.20 21.01 6.91
CA VAL A 114 -7.04 21.53 7.65
C VAL A 114 -5.76 20.89 7.10
N SER A 115 -5.00 21.66 6.32
CA SER A 115 -3.67 21.26 5.88
C SER A 115 -2.67 21.39 7.03
N VAL A 116 -2.37 20.29 7.72
CA VAL A 116 -1.28 20.25 8.71
C VAL A 116 0.04 19.97 7.97
N PRO A 117 1.08 20.82 8.12
CA PRO A 117 2.38 20.56 7.50
C PRO A 117 2.92 19.16 7.85
N GLY A 118 3.30 18.40 6.83
CA GLY A 118 3.80 17.02 6.99
C GLY A 118 2.72 15.93 7.02
N PHE A 119 1.44 16.30 7.02
CA PHE A 119 0.32 15.37 6.89
C PHE A 119 -0.39 15.60 5.55
N THR A 120 -0.93 14.53 4.97
CA THR A 120 -1.81 14.64 3.82
C THR A 120 -3.23 14.98 4.28
N SER A 121 -3.91 15.81 3.51
CA SER A 121 -5.28 16.27 3.74
C SER A 121 -6.20 15.94 2.55
N LYS A 122 -5.67 15.19 1.59
CA LYS A 122 -6.31 14.95 0.30
C LYS A 122 -6.19 13.47 -0.09
N PRO A 123 -7.11 12.95 -0.90
CA PRO A 123 -7.00 11.59 -1.39
C PRO A 123 -5.78 11.44 -2.31
N GLU A 124 -5.03 10.36 -2.13
CA GLU A 124 -3.79 10.10 -2.85
C GLU A 124 -3.70 8.64 -3.31
N GLN A 125 -3.12 8.42 -4.49
CA GLN A 125 -2.76 7.12 -5.04
C GLN A 125 -1.30 7.12 -5.51
N TYR A 126 -0.46 6.43 -4.76
CA TYR A 126 0.96 6.25 -4.95
C TYR A 126 1.26 5.03 -5.83
N TYR A 127 2.27 5.16 -6.69
CA TYR A 127 2.72 4.10 -7.59
C TYR A 127 4.20 3.83 -7.36
N GLY A 128 4.54 2.55 -7.26
CA GLY A 128 5.87 2.15 -6.88
C GLY A 128 6.07 0.65 -6.93
N GLU A 129 6.94 0.18 -6.06
CA GLU A 129 7.41 -1.19 -6.04
C GLU A 129 7.74 -1.65 -4.63
N CYS A 130 7.65 -2.96 -4.40
CA CYS A 130 7.99 -3.60 -3.14
C CYS A 130 9.04 -4.70 -3.33
N GLU A 131 9.92 -4.81 -2.35
CA GLU A 131 10.83 -5.93 -2.18
C GLU A 131 10.25 -6.89 -1.13
N ALA A 132 10.17 -8.16 -1.48
CA ALA A 132 9.71 -9.21 -0.57
C ALA A 132 10.90 -9.78 0.22
N GLY A 133 10.78 -9.80 1.54
CA GLY A 133 11.71 -10.50 2.43
C GLY A 133 11.17 -11.85 2.88
N SER A 134 12.09 -12.76 3.16
CA SER A 134 11.84 -14.08 3.78
C SER A 134 11.47 -13.95 5.24
#